data_AF-A0A8C6UIW4-F1
#
_entry.id   AF-A0A8C6UIW4-F1
#
_cell.length_a   1.000
_cell.length_b   1.000
_cell.length_c   1.000
_cell.angle_alpha   90.00
_cell.angle_beta   90.00
_cell.angle_gamma   90.00
#
_symmetry.space_group_name_H-M   'P 1'
#
loop_
_entity.id
_entity.type
_entity.pdbx_description
1 polymer ?
#
loop_
_entity_poly.entity_id
_entity_poly.type
_entity_poly.pdbx_seq_one_letter_code
_entity_poly.pdbx_strand_id
1 'polypeptide(L)'
;WFENSPAGEMDPVEYTLRKRLPRKLPKRRNDVYVNMKTDFKAQLVRCQKLLDGGGHREICVHAAGQQPGALQLAANTSTVELVDDLEPDDPDETGEPMTRTRNNSAIHIKVFYPDPQ
;
A
#
# COMPACT_ATOMS: atom_id res chain seq x y z
N TRP A 1 15.42 35.43 -32.19
CA TRP A 1 14.11 34.86 -31.86
C TRP A 1 14.18 33.36 -32.11
N PHE A 2 14.67 32.61 -31.12
CA PHE A 2 14.54 31.16 -31.10
C PHE A 2 13.75 30.80 -29.84
N GLU A 3 12.79 29.92 -30.06
CA GLU A 3 11.68 29.57 -29.22
C GLU A 3 12.10 29.13 -27.82
N ASN A 4 11.32 29.57 -26.85
CA ASN A 4 11.30 29.11 -25.48
C ASN A 4 10.73 27.68 -25.47
N SER A 5 11.57 26.64 -25.63
CA SER A 5 11.11 25.25 -25.44
C SER A 5 10.80 25.01 -23.96
N PRO A 6 9.59 24.55 -23.62
CA PRO A 6 9.22 24.28 -22.23
C PRO A 6 10.04 23.10 -21.70
N ALA A 7 10.45 23.18 -20.43
CA ALA A 7 10.95 22.05 -19.68
C ALA A 7 9.90 20.92 -19.70
N GLY A 8 10.13 19.88 -20.51
CA GLY A 8 9.16 18.78 -20.62
C GLY A 8 9.27 17.97 -21.90
N GLU A 9 10.40 17.32 -22.14
CA GLU A 9 10.41 16.07 -22.89
C GLU A 9 11.42 15.16 -22.18
N MET A 10 10.90 14.32 -21.29
CA MET A 10 11.65 13.15 -20.84
C MET A 10 11.80 12.28 -22.09
N ASP A 11 13.02 12.16 -22.59
CA ASP A 11 13.39 11.15 -23.58
C ASP A 11 12.86 9.80 -23.08
N PRO A 12 12.10 9.01 -23.87
CA PRO A 12 11.59 7.70 -23.48
C PRO A 12 12.73 6.69 -23.38
N VAL A 13 13.70 6.95 -22.51
CA VAL A 13 14.61 5.93 -21.99
C VAL A 13 13.73 4.95 -21.23
N GLU A 14 13.83 3.72 -21.67
CA GLU A 14 12.99 2.59 -21.32
C GLU A 14 13.30 2.27 -19.84
N TYR A 15 12.41 2.64 -18.92
CA TYR A 15 12.55 2.37 -17.48
C TYR A 15 11.38 1.51 -16.97
N THR A 16 11.71 0.36 -16.36
CA THR A 16 10.73 -0.47 -15.65
C THR A 16 10.50 0.07 -14.23
N LEU A 17 9.23 0.36 -13.92
CA LEU A 17 8.79 0.79 -12.59
C LEU A 17 8.69 -0.39 -11.61
N ARG A 18 9.52 -0.39 -10.57
CA ARG A 18 9.44 -1.33 -9.44
C ARG A 18 8.83 -0.69 -8.20
N LYS A 19 7.63 -1.13 -7.83
CA LYS A 19 6.90 -0.60 -6.67
C LYS A 19 7.49 -1.12 -5.36
N ARG A 20 8.01 -0.24 -4.49
CA ARG A 20 8.47 -0.64 -3.15
C ARG A 20 7.32 -0.67 -2.15
N LEU A 21 7.48 -1.50 -1.12
CA LEU A 21 6.61 -1.46 0.06
C LEU A 21 6.85 -0.15 0.84
N PRO A 22 5.80 0.46 1.42
CA PRO A 22 5.99 1.64 2.27
C PRO A 22 7.00 1.38 3.39
N ARG A 23 7.94 2.32 3.58
CA ARG A 23 9.14 2.11 4.43
C ARG A 23 8.83 2.00 5.92
N LYS A 24 7.77 2.65 6.42
CA LYS A 24 7.37 2.64 7.83
C LYS A 24 5.87 2.41 7.97
N LEU A 25 5.52 1.15 8.12
CA LEU A 25 4.17 0.72 8.46
C LEU A 25 4.12 0.33 9.95
N PRO A 26 3.03 0.64 10.67
CA PRO A 26 2.75 -0.02 11.94
C PRO A 26 2.84 -1.54 11.77
N LYS A 27 3.63 -2.21 12.62
CA LYS A 27 3.84 -3.67 12.59
C LYS A 27 3.47 -4.30 13.93
N ARG A 28 2.32 -3.94 14.47
CA ARG A 28 1.77 -4.65 15.64
C ARG A 28 1.41 -6.07 15.21
N ARG A 29 1.43 -7.00 16.17
CA ARG A 29 1.12 -8.42 15.91
C ARG A 29 -0.31 -8.65 15.39
N ASN A 30 -1.20 -7.68 15.64
CA ASN A 30 -2.60 -7.69 15.21
C ASN A 30 -2.91 -6.79 14.00
N ASP A 31 -1.87 -6.28 13.31
CA ASP A 31 -2.04 -5.53 12.06
C ASP A 31 -2.12 -6.48 10.85
N VAL A 32 -3.11 -6.29 9.99
CA VAL A 32 -3.32 -7.06 8.75
C VAL A 32 -3.26 -6.13 7.55
N TYR A 33 -2.34 -6.38 6.63
CA TYR A 33 -2.25 -5.67 5.35
C TYR A 33 -2.96 -6.48 4.27
N VAL A 34 -4.00 -5.89 3.67
CA VAL A 34 -4.73 -6.48 2.57
C VAL A 34 -4.24 -5.93 1.24
N ASN A 35 -4.13 -6.82 0.26
CA ASN A 35 -3.70 -6.52 -1.12
C ASN A 35 -4.63 -7.24 -2.10
N MET A 36 -4.98 -6.61 -3.21
CA MET A 36 -5.85 -7.19 -4.24
C MET A 36 -5.25 -8.41 -4.95
N LYS A 37 -3.92 -8.62 -4.89
CA LYS A 37 -3.28 -9.80 -5.49
C LYS A 37 -3.45 -11.07 -4.67
N THR A 38 -3.83 -10.96 -3.40
CA THR A 38 -3.99 -12.13 -2.51
C THR A 38 -5.45 -12.55 -2.51
N ASP A 39 -5.68 -13.87 -2.49
CA ASP A 39 -7.02 -14.44 -2.42
C ASP A 39 -7.82 -13.91 -1.21
N PHE A 40 -9.07 -13.56 -1.46
CA PHE A 40 -9.96 -12.98 -0.45
C PHE A 40 -10.19 -13.96 0.71
N LYS A 41 -10.44 -15.24 0.41
CA LYS A 41 -10.71 -16.24 1.44
C LYS A 41 -9.48 -16.46 2.33
N ALA A 42 -8.28 -16.45 1.74
CA ALA A 42 -7.03 -16.51 2.50
C ALA A 42 -6.87 -15.30 3.44
N GLN A 43 -7.22 -14.08 3.00
CA GLN A 43 -7.20 -12.89 3.84
C GLN A 43 -8.24 -12.98 4.98
N LEU A 44 -9.46 -13.43 4.68
CA LEU A 44 -10.51 -13.61 5.68
C LEU A 44 -10.11 -14.62 6.75
N VAL A 45 -9.60 -15.80 6.35
CA VAL A 45 -9.13 -16.83 7.28
C VAL A 45 -8.00 -16.31 8.16
N ARG A 46 -7.12 -15.46 7.63
CA ARG A 46 -6.06 -14.82 8.42
C ARG A 46 -6.63 -13.87 9.48
N CYS A 47 -7.59 -13.03 9.11
CA CYS A 47 -8.28 -12.15 10.06
C CYS A 47 -8.96 -12.98 11.16
N GLN A 48 -9.69 -14.03 10.79
CA GLN A 48 -10.40 -14.88 11.74
C GLN A 48 -9.44 -15.56 12.71
N LYS A 49 -8.32 -16.11 12.23
CA LYS A 49 -7.31 -16.74 13.09
C LYS A 49 -6.72 -15.78 14.12
N LEU A 50 -6.50 -14.52 13.76
CA LEU A 50 -5.96 -13.51 14.68
C LEU A 50 -6.97 -13.13 15.77
N LEU A 51 -8.27 -13.13 15.45
CA LEU A 51 -9.35 -12.85 16.39
C LEU A 51 -9.65 -14.05 17.30
N ASP A 52 -9.79 -15.24 16.74
CA ASP A 52 -10.27 -16.42 17.50
C ASP A 52 -9.13 -17.18 18.19
N GLY A 53 -7.97 -17.28 17.54
CA GLY A 53 -6.84 -18.08 18.00
C GLY A 53 -5.62 -17.26 18.44
N GLY A 54 -5.60 -15.96 18.11
CA GLY A 54 -4.43 -15.09 18.35
C GLY A 54 -4.41 -14.41 19.72
N GLY A 55 -5.48 -14.55 20.52
CA GLY A 55 -5.61 -13.86 21.81
C GLY A 55 -5.76 -12.33 21.69
N HIS A 56 -6.04 -11.82 20.48
CA HIS A 56 -6.24 -10.40 20.23
C HIS A 56 -7.73 -10.05 20.33
N ARG A 57 -8.08 -9.05 21.13
CA ARG A 57 -9.46 -8.53 21.21
C ARG A 57 -9.84 -7.64 20.03
N GLU A 58 -8.83 -7.21 19.28
CA GLU A 58 -8.96 -6.31 18.14
C GLU A 58 -7.90 -6.60 17.09
N ILE A 59 -8.24 -6.38 15.83
CA ILE A 59 -7.29 -6.36 14.71
C ILE A 59 -7.43 -5.04 13.95
N CYS A 60 -6.32 -4.57 13.37
CA CYS A 60 -6.29 -3.39 12.53
C CYS A 60 -6.03 -3.81 11.09
N VAL A 61 -7.01 -3.61 10.21
CA VAL A 61 -6.90 -3.93 8.80
C VAL A 61 -6.51 -2.67 8.03
N HIS A 62 -5.41 -2.77 7.30
CA HIS A 62 -4.84 -1.71 6.50
C HIS A 62 -5.03 -2.02 5.02
N ALA A 63 -5.71 -1.11 4.31
CA ALA A 63 -5.83 -1.17 2.86
C ALA A 63 -5.39 0.16 2.25
N ALA A 64 -4.75 0.11 1.09
CA ALA A 64 -4.48 1.28 0.26
C ALA A 64 -5.31 1.17 -1.02
N GLY A 65 -6.08 2.21 -1.35
CA GLY A 65 -7.06 2.19 -2.45
C GLY A 65 -8.51 1.93 -2.01
N GLN A 66 -9.40 1.67 -2.98
CA GLN A 66 -10.86 1.67 -2.80
C GLN A 66 -11.38 0.28 -2.36
N GLN A 67 -12.21 0.21 -1.31
CA GLN A 67 -12.66 -1.05 -0.67
C GLN A 67 -14.16 -0.98 -0.27
N PRO A 68 -14.97 -2.04 -0.48
CA PRO A 68 -16.33 -2.15 0.08
C PRO A 68 -16.41 -3.14 1.28
N GLY A 69 -17.26 -2.88 2.29
CA GLY A 69 -17.50 -3.87 3.37
C GLY A 69 -18.49 -3.48 4.50
N ALA A 70 -19.12 -4.51 5.11
CA ALA A 70 -20.36 -4.48 5.91
C ALA A 70 -20.24 -4.96 7.39
N LEU A 71 -19.15 -4.64 8.09
CA LEU A 71 -19.02 -4.84 9.55
C LEU A 71 -19.26 -3.52 10.31
N GLN A 72 -19.41 -3.57 11.65
CA GLN A 72 -19.30 -2.35 12.46
C GLN A 72 -17.82 -1.99 12.55
N LEU A 73 -17.45 -0.95 11.80
CA LEU A 73 -16.07 -0.59 11.55
C LEU A 73 -15.82 0.81 12.10
N ALA A 74 -14.75 0.98 12.87
CA ALA A 74 -14.15 2.30 13.07
C ALA A 74 -13.12 2.49 11.95
N ALA A 75 -13.43 3.35 10.98
CA ALA A 75 -12.57 3.62 9.85
C ALA A 75 -11.88 4.97 10.01
N ASN A 76 -10.55 4.96 9.95
CA ASN A 76 -9.73 6.17 9.86
C ASN A 76 -9.04 6.21 8.49
N THR A 77 -8.94 7.39 7.88
CA THR A 77 -8.21 7.56 6.63
C THR A 77 -6.87 8.25 6.87
N SER A 78 -5.85 7.90 6.09
CA SER A 78 -4.55 8.56 6.11
C SER A 78 -3.94 8.65 4.71
N THR A 79 -2.86 9.42 4.57
CA THR A 79 -2.04 9.48 3.36
C THR A 79 -0.74 8.71 3.61
N VAL A 80 -0.41 7.79 2.71
CA VAL A 80 0.82 6.99 2.75
C VAL A 80 1.71 7.38 1.59
N GLU A 81 2.94 7.81 1.91
CA GLU A 81 3.98 8.03 0.93
C GLU A 81 4.60 6.69 0.50
N LEU A 82 4.68 6.50 -0.82
CA LEU A 82 5.26 5.34 -1.47
C LEU A 82 6.45 5.79 -2.32
N VAL A 83 7.52 5.01 -2.29
CA VAL A 83 8.70 5.24 -3.14
C VAL A 83 8.77 4.08 -4.11
N ASP A 84 8.76 4.36 -5.40
CA ASP A 84 9.00 3.37 -6.44
C ASP A 84 10.41 3.58 -7.01
N ASP A 85 11.07 2.49 -7.42
CA ASP A 85 12.34 2.53 -8.14
C ASP A 85 12.11 2.49 -9.64
N LEU A 86 12.97 3.20 -10.36
CA LEU A 86 13.09 3.13 -11.81
C LEU A 86 14.44 2.50 -12.13
N GLU A 87 14.40 1.31 -12.72
CA GLU A 87 15.58 0.63 -13.24
C GLU A 87 15.61 0.80 -14.77
N PRO A 88 16.79 1.05 -15.38
CA PRO A 88 16.92 1.05 -16.84
C PRO A 88 16.53 -0.32 -17.40
N ASP A 89 15.87 -0.35 -18.57
CA ASP A 89 15.45 -1.60 -19.21
C ASP A 89 16.60 -2.29 -19.95
N ASP A 90 17.61 -1.53 -20.41
CA ASP A 90 18.84 -2.07 -20.98
C ASP A 90 19.94 -2.17 -19.90
N PRO A 91 20.44 -3.38 -19.56
CA PRO A 91 21.51 -3.57 -18.57
C PRO A 91 22.87 -3.02 -19.02
N ASP A 92 23.08 -2.75 -20.31
CA ASP A 92 24.31 -2.18 -20.86
C ASP A 92 24.26 -0.64 -20.89
N GLU A 93 23.09 -0.03 -20.66
CA GLU A 93 22.93 1.41 -20.52
C GLU A 93 23.31 1.84 -19.10
N THR A 94 24.29 2.75 -18.97
CA THR A 94 24.80 3.23 -17.67
C THR A 94 23.85 4.25 -17.02
N GLY A 95 22.55 3.99 -17.05
CA GLY A 95 21.53 4.85 -16.43
C GLY A 95 21.63 4.79 -14.90
N GLU A 96 21.65 5.95 -14.25
CA GLU A 96 21.61 6.00 -12.78
C GLU A 96 20.23 5.58 -12.27
N PRO A 97 20.15 4.71 -11.24
CA PRO A 97 18.87 4.30 -10.68
C PRO A 97 18.12 5.51 -10.08
N MET A 98 16.92 5.76 -10.59
CA MET A 98 16.07 6.87 -10.14
C MET A 98 14.98 6.39 -9.18
N THR A 99 14.50 7.30 -8.33
CA THR A 99 13.36 7.03 -7.43
C THR A 99 12.25 8.03 -7.64
N ARG A 100 11.00 7.56 -7.61
CA ARG A 100 9.81 8.39 -7.70
C ARG A 100 8.95 8.23 -6.45
N THR A 101 8.60 9.33 -5.80
CA THR A 101 7.67 9.34 -4.65
C THR A 101 6.24 9.61 -5.12
N ARG A 102 5.26 8.90 -4.55
CA ARG A 102 3.83 9.15 -4.76
C ARG A 102 3.02 8.96 -3.49
N ASN A 103 1.91 9.69 -3.40
CA ASN A 103 1.00 9.64 -2.25
C ASN A 103 -0.25 8.85 -2.60
N ASN A 104 -0.62 7.90 -1.73
CA ASN A 104 -1.85 7.14 -1.85
C ASN A 104 -2.70 7.33 -0.58
N SER A 105 -4.02 7.41 -0.76
CA SER A 105 -4.96 7.30 0.33
C SER A 105 -4.97 5.88 0.89
N ALA A 106 -5.02 5.79 2.21
CA ALA A 106 -5.14 4.54 2.96
C ALA A 106 -6.33 4.60 3.91
N ILE A 107 -6.93 3.44 4.14
CA ILE A 107 -7.98 3.24 5.13
C ILE A 107 -7.48 2.26 6.20
N HIS A 108 -7.71 2.61 7.45
CA HIS A 108 -7.41 1.85 8.64
C HIS A 108 -8.73 1.45 9.27
N ILE A 109 -9.04 0.16 9.23
CA ILE A 109 -10.30 -0.39 9.72
C ILE A 109 -9.99 -1.14 11.01
N LYS A 110 -10.50 -0.63 12.13
CA LYS A 110 -10.40 -1.30 13.43
C LYS A 110 -11.63 -2.19 13.63
N VAL A 111 -11.40 -3.47 13.87
CA VAL A 111 -12.44 -4.49 14.12
C VAL A 111 -12.36 -4.94 15.57
N PHE A 112 -13.49 -4.93 16.28
CA PHE A 112 -13.61 -5.28 17.69
C PHE A 112 -14.87 -6.11 17.94
N TYR A 113 -14.83 -6.94 18.99
CA TYR A 113 -16.04 -7.56 19.52
C TYR A 113 -16.89 -6.49 20.23
N PRO A 114 -18.22 -6.48 20.02
CA PRO A 114 -19.08 -5.59 20.79
C PRO A 114 -19.03 -5.96 22.27
N ASP A 115 -19.13 -4.95 23.15
CA ASP A 115 -19.26 -5.20 24.58
C ASP A 115 -20.52 -6.04 24.84
N PRO A 116 -20.45 -7.07 25.70
CA PRO A 116 -21.65 -7.80 26.09
C PRO A 116 -22.61 -6.84 26.80
N GLN A 117 -23.83 -6.72 26.26
CA GLN A 117 -24.95 -5.97 26.88
C GLN A 117 -25.42 -6.63 28.18
#